data_AF-A0A351KXS4-F1
#
_entry.id   AF-A0A351KXS4-F1
#
_cell.length_a   1.000
_cell.length_b   1.000
_cell.length_c   1.000
_cell.angle_alpha   90.00
_cell.angle_beta   90.00
_cell.angle_gamma   90.00
#
_symmetry.space_group_name_H-M   'P 1'
#
loop_
_entity.id
_entity.type
_entity.pdbx_description
1 polymer ?
#
loop_
_entity_poly.entity_id
_entity_poly.type
_entity_poly.pdbx_seq_one_letter_code
_entity_poly.pdbx_strand_id
1 'polypeptide(L)' 'MATATRPTLASIIPGLQDLWAKTLGDDRICIAILDGIVDRTHPSLAGAKLTQLETLVSGAT' A
#
# COMPACT_ATOMS: atom_id res chain seq x y z
N MET A 1 3.91 32.83 -12.94
CA MET A 1 4.76 31.74 -12.38
C MET A 1 4.01 30.44 -12.61
N ALA A 2 4.40 29.61 -13.58
CA ALA A 2 3.69 28.38 -13.91
C ALA A 2 4.11 27.25 -12.95
N THR A 3 3.17 26.74 -12.16
CA THR A 3 3.38 25.55 -11.33
C THR A 3 3.45 24.32 -12.24
N ALA A 4 4.59 23.62 -12.27
CA ALA A 4 4.69 22.36 -12.99
C ALA A 4 3.90 21.28 -12.25
N THR A 5 2.85 20.74 -12.90
CA THR A 5 2.05 19.63 -12.35
C THR A 5 2.90 18.36 -12.33
N ARG A 6 3.12 17.78 -11.14
CA ARG A 6 3.85 16.51 -10.99
C ARG A 6 3.03 15.39 -11.63
N PRO A 7 3.61 14.56 -12.52
CA PRO A 7 2.88 13.45 -13.12
C PRO A 7 2.42 12.47 -12.04
N THR A 8 1.23 11.91 -12.23
CA THR A 8 0.67 10.90 -11.32
C THR A 8 1.30 9.55 -11.60
N LEU A 9 1.36 8.66 -10.61
CA LEU A 9 1.92 7.32 -10.78
C LEU A 9 1.24 6.54 -11.93
N ALA A 10 -0.07 6.69 -12.06
CA ALA A 10 -0.87 6.09 -13.12
C ALA A 10 -0.51 6.58 -14.53
N SER A 11 -0.01 7.82 -14.67
CA SER A 11 0.46 8.37 -15.95
C SER A 11 1.85 7.87 -16.35
N ILE A 12 2.63 7.34 -15.41
CA ILE A 12 4.03 6.91 -15.64
C ILE A 12 4.11 5.40 -15.92
N ILE A 13 3.18 4.61 -15.37
CA ILE A 13 3.17 3.14 -15.51
C ILE A 13 2.11 2.75 -16.56
N PRO A 14 2.51 2.29 -17.76
CA PRO A 14 1.56 1.90 -18.81
C PRO A 14 0.57 0.84 -18.31
N GLY A 15 -0.72 1.05 -18.59
CA GLY A 15 -1.80 0.13 -18.22
C GLY A 15 -2.24 0.16 -16.74
N LEU A 16 -1.55 0.90 -15.86
CA LEU A 16 -1.94 0.96 -14.44
C LEU A 16 -3.30 1.63 -14.24
N GLN A 17 -3.59 2.69 -15.02
CA GLN A 17 -4.88 3.37 -14.96
C GLN A 17 -6.04 2.47 -15.42
N ASP A 18 -5.84 1.71 -16.51
CA ASP A 18 -6.84 0.78 -17.03
C ASP A 18 -7.08 -0.39 -16.06
N LEU A 19 -6.03 -0.84 -15.36
CA LEU A 19 -6.15 -1.87 -14.33
C LEU A 19 -6.93 -1.36 -13.11
N TRP A 20 -6.57 -0.18 -12.60
CA TRP A 20 -7.26 0.45 -11.46
C TRP A 20 -8.73 0.80 -11.76
N ALA A 21 -9.05 1.10 -13.02
CA ALA A 21 -10.44 1.26 -13.45
C ALA A 21 -11.27 -0.03 -13.32
N LYS A 22 -10.62 -1.20 -13.32
CA LYS A 22 -11.29 -2.51 -13.16
C LYS A 22 -11.37 -2.92 -11.69
N THR A 23 -10.30 -2.72 -10.92
CA THR A 23 -10.26 -3.03 -9.50
C THR A 23 -9.09 -2.34 -8.80
N LEU A 24 -9.28 -1.99 -7.52
CA LEU A 24 -8.21 -1.55 -6.62
C LEU A 24 -7.74 -2.66 -5.69
N GLY A 25 -8.33 -3.85 -5.78
CA GLY A 25 -8.11 -4.98 -4.88
C GLY A 25 -9.40 -5.77 -4.64
N ASP A 26 -9.25 -6.96 -4.06
CA ASP A 26 -10.36 -7.80 -3.61
C ASP A 26 -9.99 -8.40 -2.25
N ASP A 27 -10.92 -8.32 -1.30
CA ASP A 27 -10.73 -8.74 0.09
C ASP A 27 -10.43 -10.24 0.28
N ARG A 28 -10.66 -11.05 -0.76
CA ARG A 28 -10.32 -12.48 -0.81
C ARG A 28 -8.85 -12.74 -1.14
N ILE A 29 -8.11 -11.73 -1.62
CA ILE A 29 -6.69 -11.82 -1.95
C ILE A 29 -5.87 -11.21 -0.82
N CYS A 30 -5.18 -12.04 -0.05
CA CYS A 30 -4.35 -11.62 1.08
C CYS A 30 -2.88 -11.52 0.67
N ILE A 31 -2.21 -10.43 1.06
CA ILE A 31 -0.77 -10.22 0.86
C ILE A 31 -0.12 -10.16 2.24
N ALA A 32 0.85 -11.06 2.50
CA ALA A 32 1.67 -11.03 3.71
C ALA A 32 2.97 -10.26 3.45
N ILE A 33 3.28 -9.30 4.32
CA ILE A 33 4.54 -8.54 4.29
C ILE A 33 5.43 -9.07 5.41
N LEU A 34 6.55 -9.70 5.04
CA LEU A 34 7.57 -10.18 5.98
C LEU A 34 8.70 -9.17 5.99
N ASP A 35 8.54 -8.15 6.82
CA ASP A 35 9.49 -7.05 7.02
C ASP A 35 9.44 -6.60 8.49
N GLY A 36 10.15 -5.52 8.84
CA GLY A 36 10.07 -4.89 10.14
C GLY A 36 8.67 -4.38 10.52
N ILE A 37 8.57 -3.86 11.75
CA ILE A 37 7.31 -3.35 12.29
C ILE A 37 6.83 -2.15 11.46
N VAL A 38 5.55 -2.19 11.10
CA VAL A 38 4.89 -1.11 10.35
C VAL A 38 4.26 -0.10 11.31
N ASP A 39 4.47 1.19 11.07
CA ASP A 39 3.67 2.24 11.72
C ASP A 39 2.26 2.26 11.15
N ARG A 40 1.31 1.68 11.89
CA ARG A 40 -0.11 1.57 11.50
C ARG A 40 -0.91 2.86 11.73
N THR A 41 -0.32 3.87 12.35
CA THR A 41 -0.98 5.15 12.61
C THR A 41 -0.86 6.13 11.44
N HIS A 42 -0.01 5.81 10.46
CA HIS A 42 0.22 6.66 9.30
C HIS A 42 -1.06 6.86 8.45
N PRO A 43 -1.40 8.09 8.01
CA PRO A 43 -2.65 8.39 7.31
C PRO A 43 -2.89 7.59 6.02
N SER A 44 -1.82 7.17 5.33
CA SER A 44 -1.96 6.35 4.11
C SER A 44 -2.54 4.95 4.37
N LEU A 45 -2.55 4.51 5.63
CA LEU A 45 -3.10 3.21 6.05
C LEU A 45 -4.48 3.36 6.70
N ALA A 46 -5.05 4.57 6.72
CA ALA A 46 -6.39 4.80 7.24
C ALA A 46 -7.42 3.99 6.44
N GLY A 47 -8.17 3.11 7.14
CA GLY A 47 -9.16 2.23 6.52
C GLY A 47 -8.59 0.99 5.82
N ALA A 48 -7.26 0.77 5.85
CA ALA A 48 -6.66 -0.43 5.28
C ALA A 48 -6.97 -1.67 6.14
N LYS A 49 -7.22 -2.81 5.48
CA LYS A 49 -7.46 -4.11 6.12
C LYS A 49 -6.13 -4.77 6.51
N LEU A 50 -5.53 -4.32 7.61
CA LEU A 50 -4.22 -4.77 8.08
C LEU A 50 -4.28 -5.44 9.46
N THR A 51 -3.69 -6.62 9.54
CA THR A 51 -3.49 -7.37 10.79
C THR A 51 -2.01 -7.64 10.96
N GLN A 52 -1.45 -7.20 12.10
CA GLN A 52 -0.10 -7.59 12.50
C GLN A 52 -0.20 -8.94 13.22
N LEU A 53 0.50 -9.94 12.70
CA LEU A 53 0.61 -11.25 13.32
C LEU A 53 1.83 -11.28 14.24
N GLU A 54 1.68 -11.91 15.40
CA GLU A 54 2.82 -12.21 16.26
C GLU A 54 3.77 -13.15 15.51
N THR A 55 5.04 -12.75 15.45
CA THR A 55 6.10 -13.58 14.88
C THR A 55 6.65 -14.50 15.96
N LEU A 56 6.95 -15.76 15.59
CA LEU A 56 7.56 -16.75 16.48
C LEU A 56 9.01 -16.40 16.87
N VAL A 57 9.60 -15.40 16.21
CA VAL A 57 10.95 -14.93 16.53
C VAL A 57 10.83 -13.83 17.59
N SER A 58 11.39 -14.10 18.77
CA SER A 58 11.57 -13.08 19.81
C SER A 58 12.80 -12.21 19.48
N GLY A 59 12.60 -10.93 19.14
CA GLY A 59 13.67 -9.92 19.02
C GLY A 59 13.30 -8.79 18.05
N ALA A 60 13.49 -7.50 18.33
CA ALA A 60 14.31 -6.83 19.35
C ALA A 60 13.52 -5.69 20.00
N THR A 61 13.82 -5.43 21.28
CA THR A 61 13.41 -4.21 22.02
C THR A 61 13.94 -2.95 21.36
#